data_AF-A0A0U9HRL4-F1
#
_entry.id   AF-A0A0U9HRL4-F1
#
_cell.length_a   1.000
_cell.length_b   1.000
_cell.length_c   1.000
_cell.angle_alpha   90.00
_cell.angle_beta   90.00
_cell.angle_gamma   90.00
#
_symmetry.space_group_name_H-M   'P 1'
#
loop_
_entity.id
_entity.type
_entity.pdbx_description
1 polymer ?
#
loop_
_entity_poly.entity_id
_entity_poly.type
_entity_poly.pdbx_seq_one_letter_code
_entity_poly.pdbx_strand_id
1 'polypeptide(L)'
;MEIYRARTCRSFNCCNQGAVKSKKVVLTAGTTSMETSRAEELQVSLTNAVRVAAADSMQQGLTVFLSYSGEHRKTLCRALKEVLKDSIADVEIEFNAFIEESPMLGKLREVDKMCRNVSSRGVVAQPLTPPPEALVSWETIATKAREKEHLKSILAEALKENRALSAQLEQKKAEAAELADGIATIGGKYKEVQERDARWQSRKVLTT
;
A
#
# COMPACT_ATOMS: atom_id res chain seq x y z
N MET A 1 22.20 -22.77 31.22
CA MET A 1 20.76 -22.72 31.54
C MET A 1 20.66 -22.60 33.05
N GLU A 2 20.63 -21.39 33.59
CA GLU A 2 20.71 -21.14 35.04
C GLU A 2 19.36 -20.66 35.56
N ILE A 3 18.76 -21.46 36.46
CA ILE A 3 17.49 -21.15 37.11
C ILE A 3 17.83 -20.43 38.42
N TYR A 4 17.69 -19.10 38.44
CA TYR A 4 17.73 -18.33 39.68
C TYR A 4 16.47 -18.63 40.52
N ARG A 5 16.62 -19.46 41.55
CA ARG A 5 15.60 -19.65 42.60
C ARG A 5 15.79 -18.57 43.67
N ALA A 6 14.94 -17.55 43.66
CA ALA A 6 14.83 -16.60 44.77
C ALA A 6 14.28 -17.33 46.02
N ARG A 7 15.08 -17.34 47.09
CA ARG A 7 14.66 -17.80 48.43
C ARG A 7 13.55 -16.90 48.95
N THR A 8 12.42 -17.50 49.30
CA THR A 8 11.32 -16.85 50.01
C THR A 8 11.73 -16.52 51.44
N CYS A 9 11.77 -15.24 51.78
CA CYS A 9 11.90 -14.79 53.16
C CYS A 9 10.51 -14.85 53.82
N ARG A 10 10.29 -15.85 54.66
CA ARG A 10 9.10 -15.99 55.52
C ARG A 10 9.30 -15.19 56.80
N SER A 11 8.95 -13.90 56.78
CA SER A 11 8.57 -13.15 57.99
C SER A 11 8.40 -11.67 57.64
N PHE A 12 7.15 -11.21 57.50
CA PHE A 12 6.69 -9.91 58.02
C PHE A 12 5.18 -9.78 57.74
N ASN A 13 4.39 -10.31 58.65
CA ASN A 13 2.96 -10.03 58.75
C ASN A 13 2.81 -8.74 59.56
N CYS A 14 2.56 -7.62 58.90
CA CYS A 14 1.83 -6.48 59.46
C CYS A 14 1.45 -5.52 58.32
N CYS A 15 0.15 -5.29 58.15
CA CYS A 15 -0.47 -4.28 57.27
C CYS A 15 -0.55 -4.59 55.76
N ASN A 16 -1.30 -5.64 55.40
CA ASN A 16 -2.53 -5.51 54.59
C ASN A 16 -2.98 -6.90 54.13
N GLN A 17 -4.19 -7.28 54.55
CA GLN A 17 -4.94 -8.35 53.92
C GLN A 17 -5.29 -7.93 52.49
N GLY A 18 -4.88 -8.75 51.53
CA GLY A 18 -5.01 -8.52 50.10
C GLY A 18 -3.99 -9.38 49.41
N ALA A 19 -4.24 -10.69 49.41
CA ALA A 19 -3.39 -11.67 48.75
C ALA A 19 -3.23 -11.32 47.27
N VAL A 20 -2.13 -10.64 46.92
CA VAL A 20 -1.67 -10.53 45.54
C VAL A 20 -1.13 -11.91 45.17
N LYS A 21 -2.05 -12.81 44.75
CA LYS A 21 -1.67 -14.01 44.02
C LYS A 21 -0.84 -13.53 42.84
N SER A 22 0.45 -13.86 42.87
CA SER A 22 1.36 -13.65 41.76
C SER A 22 0.82 -14.46 40.58
N LYS A 23 -0.04 -13.83 39.77
CA LYS A 23 -0.41 -14.34 38.46
C LYS A 23 0.86 -14.23 37.65
N LYS A 24 1.53 -15.37 37.48
CA LYS A 24 2.47 -15.60 36.39
C LYS A 24 1.79 -15.09 35.13
N VAL A 25 2.18 -13.91 34.65
CA VAL A 25 1.75 -13.40 33.35
C VAL A 25 2.48 -14.25 32.34
N VAL A 26 1.91 -15.42 32.08
CA VAL A 26 2.20 -16.17 30.87
C VAL A 26 1.61 -15.32 29.76
N LEU A 27 2.48 -14.72 28.94
CA LEU A 27 2.08 -14.18 27.65
C LEU A 27 1.58 -15.35 26.81
N THR A 28 0.30 -15.70 26.97
CA THR A 28 -0.38 -16.66 26.11
C THR A 28 -0.59 -15.96 24.78
N ALA A 29 0.26 -16.33 23.82
CA ALA A 29 -0.04 -16.13 22.41
C ALA A 29 -1.28 -16.95 22.04
N GLY A 30 -2.25 -16.30 21.40
CA GLY A 30 -3.50 -16.89 20.89
C GLY A 30 -4.70 -16.53 21.77
N THR A 31 -5.84 -16.05 21.26
CA THR A 31 -6.35 -15.94 19.90
C THR A 31 -7.55 -14.98 19.93
N THR A 32 -7.74 -14.26 18.82
CA THR A 32 -8.95 -13.55 18.35
C THR A 32 -9.44 -12.28 19.07
N SER A 33 -9.65 -11.25 18.24
CA SER A 33 -10.59 -10.12 18.35
C SER A 33 -9.96 -8.78 18.75
N MET A 34 -9.93 -7.86 17.78
CA MET A 34 -9.21 -6.57 17.74
C MET A 34 -7.68 -6.72 17.73
N GLU A 35 -7.08 -6.68 16.53
CA GLU A 35 -5.66 -6.36 16.41
C GLU A 35 -5.46 -4.97 17.02
N THR A 36 -4.98 -4.93 18.27
CA THR A 36 -4.54 -3.68 18.88
C THR A 36 -3.42 -3.13 18.01
N SER A 37 -3.46 -1.83 17.71
CA SER A 37 -2.41 -1.25 16.87
C SER A 37 -1.09 -1.30 17.64
N ARG A 38 0.04 -1.47 16.94
CA ARG A 38 1.36 -1.37 17.56
C ARG A 38 1.56 -0.04 18.32
N ALA A 39 0.85 1.01 17.89
CA ALA A 39 0.76 2.28 18.61
C ALA A 39 0.19 2.12 20.04
N GLU A 40 -0.90 1.38 20.18
CA GLU A 40 -1.57 1.12 21.46
C GLU A 40 -0.70 0.20 22.33
N GLU A 41 -0.11 -0.83 21.74
CA GLU A 41 0.82 -1.72 22.45
C GLU A 41 2.02 -0.97 23.01
N LEU A 42 2.58 -0.03 22.24
CA LEU A 42 3.70 0.81 22.67
C LEU A 42 3.32 1.68 23.88
N GLN A 43 2.16 2.34 23.81
CA GLN A 43 1.67 3.18 24.90
C GLN A 43 1.42 2.38 26.18
N VAL A 44 0.82 1.20 26.05
CA VAL A 44 0.59 0.27 27.18
C VAL A 44 1.91 -0.21 27.77
N SER A 45 2.88 -0.58 26.92
CA SER A 45 4.19 -1.05 27.35
C SER A 45 4.95 0.01 28.15
N LEU A 46 4.94 1.26 27.67
CA LEU A 46 5.62 2.37 28.34
C LEU A 46 4.95 2.76 29.64
N THR A 47 3.62 2.84 29.66
CA THR A 47 2.87 3.06 30.91
C THR A 47 3.18 1.98 31.95
N ASN A 48 3.27 0.71 31.52
CA ASN A 48 3.63 -0.39 32.41
C ASN A 48 5.08 -0.29 32.90
N ALA A 49 6.03 0.08 32.04
CA ALA A 49 7.43 0.26 32.42
C ALA A 49 7.60 1.34 33.49
N VAL A 50 6.92 2.48 33.34
CA VAL A 50 6.92 3.58 34.32
C VAL A 50 6.35 3.12 35.66
N ARG A 51 5.24 2.39 35.65
CA ARG A 51 4.62 1.85 36.89
C ARG A 51 5.51 0.86 37.61
N VAL A 52 6.18 -0.04 36.88
CA VAL A 52 7.13 -1.00 37.45
C VAL A 52 8.32 -0.27 38.07
N ALA A 53 8.90 0.70 37.35
CA ALA A 53 10.02 1.50 37.86
C ALA A 53 9.64 2.28 39.13
N ALA A 54 8.42 2.84 39.19
CA ALA A 54 7.92 3.53 40.36
C ALA A 54 7.70 2.58 41.55
N ALA A 55 7.18 1.36 41.30
CA ALA A 55 7.01 0.34 42.34
C ALA A 55 8.36 -0.11 42.92
N ASP A 56 9.36 -0.32 42.07
CA ASP A 56 10.72 -0.67 42.49
C ASP A 56 11.36 0.47 43.30
N SER A 57 11.20 1.71 42.83
CA SER A 57 11.70 2.91 43.53
C SER A 57 11.04 3.07 44.91
N MET A 58 9.74 2.80 45.01
CA MET A 58 9.02 2.79 46.29
C MET A 58 9.60 1.74 47.24
N GLN A 59 9.84 0.52 46.75
CA GLN A 59 10.40 -0.56 47.56
C GLN A 59 11.83 -0.25 48.05
N GLN A 60 12.66 0.34 47.18
CA GLN A 60 14.02 0.76 47.53
C GLN A 60 14.00 1.89 48.57
N GLY A 61 13.16 2.91 48.38
CA GLY A 61 13.01 4.01 49.33
C GLY A 61 12.54 3.54 50.71
N LEU A 62 11.58 2.60 50.75
CA LEU A 62 11.14 1.97 52.00
C LEU A 62 12.27 1.24 52.74
N THR A 63 13.24 0.68 52.01
CA THR A 63 14.40 -0.01 52.57
C THR A 63 15.39 1.01 53.18
N VAL A 64 15.59 2.14 52.52
CA VAL A 64 16.45 3.23 53.04
C VAL A 64 15.85 3.86 54.31
N PHE A 65 14.52 3.95 54.39
CA PHE A 65 13.84 4.54 55.55
C PHE A 65 13.71 3.60 56.76
N LEU A 66 14.27 2.38 56.72
CA LEU A 66 14.18 1.41 57.82
C LEU A 66 14.83 1.89 59.11
N SER A 67 15.83 2.78 59.04
CA SER A 67 16.51 3.35 60.21
C SER A 67 15.68 4.42 60.94
N TYR A 68 14.60 4.92 60.33
CA TYR A 68 13.72 5.92 60.92
C TYR A 68 12.54 5.24 61.64
N SER A 69 12.19 5.75 62.82
CA SER A 69 11.08 5.22 63.62
C SER A 69 9.89 6.17 63.69
N GLY A 70 8.71 5.60 63.97
CA GLY A 70 7.49 6.35 64.28
C GLY A 70 7.04 7.30 63.17
N GLU A 71 6.83 8.56 63.53
CA GLU A 71 6.19 9.56 62.67
C GLU A 71 7.10 10.02 61.51
N HIS A 72 8.41 10.05 61.71
CA HIS A 72 9.38 10.44 60.68
C HIS A 72 9.34 9.49 59.48
N ARG A 73 9.27 8.17 59.74
CA ARG A 73 9.15 7.17 58.67
C ARG A 73 7.84 7.32 57.90
N LYS A 74 6.72 7.62 58.56
CA LYS A 74 5.44 7.85 57.89
C LYS A 74 5.48 9.09 56.99
N THR A 75 6.07 10.18 57.48
CA THR A 75 6.23 11.42 56.71
C THR A 75 7.11 11.19 55.48
N LEU A 76 8.24 10.50 55.62
CA LEU A 76 9.11 10.14 54.49
C LEU A 76 8.41 9.22 53.48
N CYS A 77 7.63 8.24 53.94
CA CYS A 77 6.85 7.38 53.05
C CYS A 77 5.76 8.17 52.30
N ARG A 78 5.13 9.16 52.94
CA ARG A 78 4.14 10.03 52.29
C ARG A 78 4.81 10.93 51.26
N ALA A 79 5.93 11.56 51.61
CA ALA A 79 6.70 12.39 50.69
C ALA A 79 7.19 11.60 49.47
N LEU A 80 7.72 10.38 49.67
CA LEU A 80 8.13 9.51 48.58
C LEU A 80 6.96 9.13 47.65
N LYS A 81 5.77 8.87 48.21
CA LYS A 81 4.58 8.59 47.39
C LYS A 81 4.17 9.78 46.53
N GLU A 82 4.18 10.99 47.08
CA GLU A 82 3.85 12.20 46.32
C GLU A 82 4.90 12.45 45.23
N VAL A 83 6.19 12.38 45.55
CA VAL A 83 7.27 12.54 44.56
C VAL A 83 7.16 11.52 43.42
N LEU A 84 6.90 10.24 43.73
CA LEU A 84 6.73 9.21 42.71
C LEU A 84 5.47 9.44 41.86
N LYS A 85 4.38 9.89 42.48
CA LYS A 85 3.13 10.20 41.77
C LYS A 85 3.33 11.35 40.78
N ASP A 86 3.98 12.43 41.21
CA ASP A 86 4.27 13.58 40.36
C ASP A 86 5.26 13.20 39.24
N SER A 87 6.30 12.42 39.57
CA SER A 87 7.27 11.92 38.58
C SER A 87 6.61 11.03 37.50
N ILE A 88 5.64 10.18 37.87
CA ILE A 88 4.88 9.38 36.90
C ILE A 88 4.10 10.31 35.96
N ALA A 89 3.42 11.31 36.51
CA ALA A 89 2.62 12.24 35.73
C ALA A 89 3.49 13.05 34.76
N ASP A 90 4.64 13.56 35.21
CA ASP A 90 5.59 14.29 34.36
C ASP A 90 6.11 13.42 33.22
N VAL A 91 6.48 12.16 33.52
CA VAL A 91 6.94 11.21 32.49
C VAL A 91 5.82 10.89 31.49
N GLU A 92 4.58 10.72 31.95
CA GLU A 92 3.43 10.50 31.07
C GLU A 92 3.17 11.72 30.16
N ILE A 93 3.31 12.94 30.68
CA ILE A 93 3.17 14.18 29.91
C ILE A 93 4.26 14.29 28.84
N GLU A 94 5.53 14.17 29.22
CA GLU A 94 6.67 14.24 28.29
C GLU A 94 6.58 13.15 27.22
N PHE A 95 6.13 11.96 27.60
CA PHE A 95 5.97 10.86 26.67
C PHE A 95 4.83 11.11 25.67
N ASN A 96 3.70 11.65 26.13
CA ASN A 96 2.61 12.03 25.24
C ASN A 96 3.02 13.17 24.30
N ALA A 97 3.76 14.16 24.79
CA ALA A 97 4.33 15.23 23.97
C ALA A 97 5.27 14.66 22.89
N PHE A 98 6.19 13.76 23.27
CA PHE A 98 7.07 13.08 22.32
C PHE A 98 6.29 12.28 21.26
N ILE A 99 5.20 11.63 21.66
CA ILE A 99 4.30 10.92 20.75
C ILE A 99 3.61 11.87 19.76
N GLU A 100 3.14 13.03 20.23
CA GLU A 100 2.44 14.02 19.41
C GLU A 100 3.38 14.74 18.45
N GLU A 101 4.59 15.06 18.89
CA GLU A 101 5.62 15.72 18.08
C GLU A 101 6.29 14.77 17.08
N SER A 102 6.32 13.47 17.38
CA SER A 102 6.93 12.46 16.53
C SER A 102 5.93 11.84 15.56
N PRO A 103 6.26 11.72 14.26
CA PRO A 103 5.43 10.98 13.30
C PRO A 103 5.41 9.46 13.55
N MET A 104 5.94 8.99 14.69
CA MET A 104 6.08 7.58 15.03
C MET A 104 4.75 6.83 15.01
N LEU A 105 3.66 7.40 15.55
CA LEU A 105 2.35 6.74 15.51
C LEU A 105 1.85 6.54 14.07
N GLY A 106 2.08 7.54 13.21
CA GLY A 106 1.77 7.45 11.79
C GLY A 106 2.55 6.30 11.13
N LYS A 107 3.85 6.25 11.37
CA LYS A 107 4.72 5.17 10.85
C LYS A 107 4.32 3.79 11.36
N LEU A 108 3.98 3.65 12.64
CA LEU A 108 3.52 2.37 13.20
C LEU A 108 2.23 1.89 12.54
N ARG A 109 1.27 2.80 12.31
CA ARG A 109 0.03 2.49 11.57
C ARG A 109 0.30 2.11 10.12
N GLU A 110 1.26 2.75 9.45
CA GLU A 110 1.69 2.40 8.10
C GLU A 110 2.30 0.99 8.05
N VAL A 111 3.15 0.64 9.02
CA VAL A 111 3.71 -0.71 9.12
C VAL A 111 2.62 -1.74 9.40
N ASP A 112 1.65 -1.45 10.28
CA ASP A 112 0.49 -2.32 10.51
C ASP A 112 -0.33 -2.54 9.22
N LYS A 113 -0.51 -1.49 8.42
CA LYS A 113 -1.16 -1.57 7.11
C LYS A 113 -0.35 -2.41 6.13
N MET A 114 0.97 -2.23 6.06
CA MET A 114 1.85 -3.03 5.21
C MET A 114 1.81 -4.51 5.60
N CYS A 115 1.91 -4.83 6.90
CA CYS A 115 1.81 -6.20 7.40
C CYS A 115 0.47 -6.83 7.01
N ARG A 116 -0.66 -6.15 7.23
CA ARG A 116 -1.98 -6.65 6.82
C ARG A 116 -2.10 -6.87 5.32
N ASN A 117 -1.54 -5.98 4.51
CA ASN A 117 -1.54 -6.09 3.05
C ASN A 117 -0.69 -7.29 2.56
N VAL A 118 0.44 -7.56 3.22
CA VAL A 118 1.32 -8.69 2.88
C VAL A 118 0.70 -10.01 3.34
N SER A 119 0.19 -10.07 4.57
CA SER A 119 -0.46 -11.25 5.14
C SER A 119 -1.71 -11.66 4.35
N SER A 120 -2.55 -10.70 3.93
CA SER A 120 -3.74 -10.99 3.12
C SER A 120 -3.42 -11.53 1.73
N ARG A 121 -2.22 -11.26 1.20
CA ARG A 121 -1.75 -11.76 -0.09
C ARG A 121 -0.95 -13.07 0.03
N GLY A 122 -0.70 -13.57 1.24
CA GLY A 122 0.10 -14.78 1.47
C GLY A 122 1.56 -14.63 1.00
N VAL A 123 2.06 -13.40 0.87
CA VAL A 123 3.40 -13.13 0.36
C VAL A 123 4.40 -13.27 1.51
N VAL A 124 5.37 -14.17 1.37
CA VAL A 124 6.49 -14.24 2.31
C VAL A 124 7.44 -13.08 2.00
N ALA A 125 7.72 -12.26 3.01
CA ALA A 125 8.65 -11.14 2.87
C ALA A 125 10.02 -11.66 2.42
N GLN A 126 10.51 -11.17 1.28
CA GLN A 126 11.87 -11.45 0.83
C GLN A 126 12.84 -10.44 1.45
N PRO A 127 14.03 -10.85 1.93
CA PRO A 127 15.06 -9.94 2.38
C PRO A 127 15.41 -8.96 1.27
N LEU A 128 15.22 -7.66 1.52
CA LEU A 128 15.55 -6.61 0.56
C LEU A 128 17.07 -6.37 0.58
N THR A 129 17.78 -7.01 -0.33
CA THR A 129 18.94 -6.39 -1.00
C THR A 129 18.79 -6.50 -2.52
N PRO A 130 17.69 -5.99 -3.12
CA PRO A 130 17.69 -5.78 -4.55
C PRO A 130 18.76 -4.72 -4.84
N PRO A 131 19.68 -4.98 -5.79
CA PRO A 131 20.57 -3.93 -6.27
C PRO A 131 19.71 -2.78 -6.85
N PRO A 132 20.19 -1.52 -6.84
CA PRO A 132 19.40 -0.34 -7.19
C PRO A 132 18.68 -0.45 -8.54
N GLU A 133 19.23 -1.22 -9.48
CA GLU A 133 18.63 -1.54 -10.77
C GLU A 133 17.29 -2.28 -10.63
N ALA A 134 17.15 -3.17 -9.64
CA ALA A 134 15.92 -3.92 -9.40
C ALA A 134 14.81 -3.05 -8.80
N LEU A 135 15.14 -2.06 -7.96
CA LEU A 135 14.17 -1.08 -7.44
C LEU A 135 13.60 -0.21 -8.56
N VAL A 136 14.47 0.32 -9.42
CA VAL A 136 14.06 1.09 -10.61
C VAL A 136 13.26 0.21 -11.57
N SER A 137 13.62 -1.07 -11.73
CA SER A 137 12.88 -2.01 -12.58
C SER A 137 11.45 -2.24 -12.08
N TRP A 138 11.22 -2.35 -10.76
CA TRP A 138 9.89 -2.62 -10.23
C TRP A 138 8.94 -1.44 -10.38
N GLU A 139 9.43 -0.21 -10.20
CA GLU A 139 8.63 0.99 -10.47
C GLU A 139 8.38 1.20 -11.97
N THR A 140 9.36 0.86 -12.82
CA THR A 140 9.21 0.99 -14.29
C THR A 140 8.39 -0.12 -14.92
N ILE A 141 8.26 -1.30 -14.30
CA ILE A 141 7.46 -2.41 -14.84
C ILE A 141 5.98 -2.03 -14.94
N ALA A 142 5.40 -1.41 -13.91
CA ALA A 142 3.97 -1.06 -13.93
C ALA A 142 3.65 0.01 -14.97
N THR A 143 4.53 1.01 -15.13
CA THR A 143 4.38 2.07 -16.13
C THR A 143 4.59 1.53 -17.53
N LYS A 144 5.62 0.71 -17.77
CA LYS A 144 5.87 0.05 -19.05
C LYS A 144 4.79 -0.95 -19.44
N ALA A 145 4.16 -1.63 -18.48
CA ALA A 145 3.03 -2.51 -18.76
C ALA A 145 1.81 -1.73 -19.28
N ARG A 146 1.49 -0.58 -18.67
CA ARG A 146 0.43 0.31 -19.16
C ARG A 146 0.74 0.88 -20.53
N GLU A 147 1.98 1.34 -20.73
CA GLU A 147 2.44 1.89 -22.02
C GLU A 147 2.37 0.82 -23.13
N LYS A 148 2.77 -0.41 -22.84
CA LYS A 148 2.65 -1.55 -23.78
C LYS A 148 1.19 -1.81 -24.16
N GLU A 149 0.27 -1.78 -23.21
CA GLU A 149 -1.14 -2.03 -23.49
C GLU A 149 -1.77 -0.89 -24.30
N HIS A 150 -1.39 0.34 -24.01
CA HIS A 150 -1.79 1.51 -24.80
C HIS A 150 -1.28 1.42 -26.25
N LEU A 151 -0.01 1.07 -26.45
CA LEU A 151 0.58 0.90 -27.78
C LEU A 151 -0.09 -0.23 -28.57
N LYS A 152 -0.45 -1.33 -27.93
CA LYS A 152 -1.25 -2.39 -28.58
C LYS A 152 -2.62 -1.89 -29.01
N SER A 153 -3.28 -1.07 -28.20
CA SER A 153 -4.57 -0.48 -28.56
C SER A 153 -4.45 0.40 -29.81
N ILE A 154 -3.43 1.28 -29.84
CA ILE A 154 -3.16 2.14 -30.99
C ILE A 154 -2.88 1.30 -32.24
N LEU A 155 -2.07 0.25 -32.10
CA LEU A 155 -1.76 -0.65 -33.21
C LEU A 155 -3.01 -1.36 -33.75
N ALA A 156 -3.90 -1.82 -32.86
CA ALA A 156 -5.14 -2.47 -33.26
C ALA A 156 -6.07 -1.51 -34.02
N GLU A 157 -6.15 -0.25 -33.59
CA GLU A 157 -6.94 0.79 -34.24
C GLU A 157 -6.38 1.14 -35.61
N ALA A 158 -5.06 1.36 -35.71
CA ALA A 158 -4.39 1.62 -36.98
C ALA A 158 -4.56 0.46 -37.98
N LEU A 159 -4.49 -0.79 -37.52
CA LEU A 159 -4.74 -1.96 -38.38
C LEU A 159 -6.19 -2.03 -38.87
N LYS A 160 -7.16 -1.63 -38.02
CA LYS A 160 -8.57 -1.56 -38.41
C LYS A 160 -8.81 -0.49 -39.47
N GLU A 161 -8.24 0.70 -39.28
CA GLU A 161 -8.31 1.79 -40.26
C GLU A 161 -7.65 1.40 -41.58
N ASN A 162 -6.47 0.79 -41.54
CA ASN A 162 -5.76 0.36 -42.73
C ASN A 162 -6.58 -0.65 -43.55
N ARG A 163 -7.25 -1.61 -42.88
CA ARG A 163 -8.17 -2.55 -43.54
C ARG A 163 -9.36 -1.83 -44.18
N ALA A 164 -9.95 -0.86 -43.48
CA ALA A 164 -11.08 -0.09 -44.01
C ALA A 164 -10.68 0.75 -45.23
N LEU A 165 -9.54 1.45 -45.17
CA LEU A 165 -9.01 2.23 -46.28
C LEU A 165 -8.62 1.34 -47.47
N SER A 166 -8.03 0.16 -47.21
CA SER A 166 -7.71 -0.81 -48.26
C SER A 166 -8.98 -1.30 -48.97
N ALA A 167 -10.06 -1.59 -48.23
CA ALA A 167 -11.33 -1.96 -48.81
C ALA A 167 -11.96 -0.83 -49.65
N GLN A 168 -11.91 0.42 -49.16
CA GLN A 168 -12.38 1.59 -49.92
C GLN A 168 -11.57 1.79 -51.21
N LEU A 169 -10.25 1.57 -51.14
CA LEU A 169 -9.37 1.73 -52.28
C LEU A 169 -9.65 0.67 -53.36
N GLU A 170 -9.88 -0.58 -52.99
CA GLU A 170 -10.29 -1.62 -53.94
C GLU A 170 -11.68 -1.35 -54.54
N GLN A 171 -12.64 -0.87 -53.74
CA GLN A 171 -13.93 -0.44 -54.25
C GLN A 171 -13.78 0.69 -55.29
N LYS A 172 -12.98 1.72 -54.98
CA LYS A 172 -12.75 2.85 -55.89
C LYS A 172 -12.03 2.43 -57.18
N LYS A 173 -11.13 1.46 -57.11
CA LYS A 173 -10.51 0.87 -58.31
C LYS A 173 -11.54 0.14 -59.18
N ALA A 174 -12.45 -0.62 -58.58
CA ALA A 174 -13.52 -1.29 -59.32
C ALA A 174 -14.46 -0.27 -60.00
N GLU A 175 -14.90 0.76 -59.27
CA GLU A 175 -15.72 1.85 -59.82
C GLU A 175 -15.00 2.56 -60.99
N ALA A 176 -13.70 2.83 -60.85
CA ALA A 176 -12.90 3.44 -61.93
C ALA A 176 -12.76 2.52 -63.15
N ALA A 177 -12.61 1.21 -62.95
CA ALA A 177 -12.54 0.24 -64.04
C ALA A 177 -13.88 0.14 -64.81
N GLU A 178 -15.01 0.12 -64.09
CA GLU A 178 -16.35 0.14 -64.71
C GLU A 178 -16.59 1.43 -65.52
N LEU A 179 -16.18 2.59 -64.99
CA LEU A 179 -16.27 3.86 -65.72
C LEU A 179 -15.39 3.87 -66.97
N ALA A 180 -14.17 3.34 -66.89
CA ALA A 180 -13.28 3.24 -68.04
C ALA A 180 -13.86 2.34 -69.15
N ASP A 181 -14.45 1.21 -68.77
CA ASP A 181 -15.12 0.30 -69.71
C ASP A 181 -16.37 0.94 -70.35
N GLY A 182 -17.15 1.68 -69.56
CA GLY A 182 -18.27 2.47 -70.05
C GLY A 182 -17.85 3.53 -71.08
N ILE A 183 -16.77 4.27 -70.81
CA ILE A 183 -16.20 5.26 -71.75
C ILE A 183 -15.70 4.58 -73.02
N ALA A 184 -15.00 3.44 -72.90
CA ALA A 184 -14.51 2.68 -74.06
C ALA A 184 -15.68 2.21 -74.93
N THR A 185 -16.76 1.71 -74.32
CA THR A 185 -17.98 1.28 -75.02
C THR A 185 -18.66 2.43 -75.76
N ILE A 186 -18.81 3.60 -75.11
CA ILE A 186 -19.38 4.79 -75.75
C ILE A 186 -18.49 5.25 -76.90
N GLY A 187 -17.17 5.28 -76.71
CA GLY A 187 -16.21 5.61 -77.76
C GLY A 187 -16.28 4.67 -78.96
N GLY A 188 -16.48 3.38 -78.74
CA GLY A 188 -16.72 2.38 -79.79
C GLY A 188 -18.00 2.66 -80.58
N LYS A 189 -19.14 2.83 -79.89
CA LYS A 189 -20.43 3.17 -80.53
C LYS A 189 -20.37 4.49 -81.30
N TYR A 190 -19.67 5.48 -80.76
CA TYR A 190 -19.51 6.77 -81.42
C TYR A 190 -18.75 6.65 -82.75
N LYS A 191 -17.68 5.84 -82.79
CA LYS A 191 -16.96 5.53 -84.04
C LYS A 191 -17.85 4.83 -85.06
N GLU A 192 -18.65 3.85 -84.65
CA GLU A 192 -19.59 3.16 -85.56
C GLU A 192 -20.61 4.14 -86.17
N VAL A 193 -21.12 5.08 -85.38
CA VAL A 193 -22.04 6.12 -85.87
C VAL A 193 -21.33 7.04 -86.87
N GLN A 194 -20.10 7.48 -86.58
CA GLN A 194 -19.31 8.30 -87.50
C GLN A 194 -19.06 7.58 -88.83
N GLU A 195 -18.67 6.30 -88.80
CA GLU A 195 -18.45 5.51 -90.01
C GLU A 195 -19.75 5.32 -90.82
N ARG A 196 -20.88 5.10 -90.13
CA ARG A 196 -22.19 4.94 -90.77
C ARG A 196 -22.66 6.24 -91.44
N ASP A 197 -22.44 7.38 -90.79
CA ASP A 197 -22.77 8.69 -91.36
C ASP A 197 -21.88 9.00 -92.59
N ALA A 198 -20.57 8.74 -92.50
CA ALA A 198 -19.65 8.89 -93.64
C ALA A 198 -20.06 8.03 -94.85
N ARG A 199 -20.48 6.77 -94.62
CA ARG A 199 -21.02 5.89 -95.67
C ARG A 199 -22.32 6.43 -96.27
N TRP A 200 -23.22 6.97 -95.45
CA TRP A 200 -24.48 7.53 -95.92
C TRP A 200 -24.27 8.81 -96.74
N GLN A 201 -23.38 9.71 -96.30
CA GLN A 201 -23.02 10.91 -97.08
C GLN A 201 -22.41 10.52 -98.43
N SER A 202 -21.53 9.53 -98.46
CA SER A 202 -20.93 9.02 -99.72
C SER A 202 -21.99 8.46 -100.68
N ARG A 203 -23.00 7.75 -100.16
CA ARG A 203 -24.11 7.25 -101.00
C ARG A 203 -24.98 8.35 -101.59
N LYS A 204 -25.24 9.43 -100.84
CA LYS A 204 -26.04 10.56 -101.33
C LYS A 204 -25.43 11.20 -102.59
N VAL A 205 -24.11 11.36 -102.61
CA VAL A 205 -23.38 11.97 -103.74
C VAL A 205 -23.46 11.12 -105.02
N LEU A 206 -23.62 9.79 -104.89
CA LEU A 206 -23.72 8.87 -106.03
C LEU A 206 -25.14 8.75 -106.62
N THR A 207 -26.15 9.31 -105.94
CA THR A 207 -27.56 9.23 -106.33
C THR A 207 -28.14 10.53 -106.91
N THR A 208 -27.29 11.53 -107.11
CA THR A 208 -27.57 12.80 -107.82
C THR A 208 -26.81 12.83 -109.13
#